data_AF-A0A6B2LVU6-F1
#
_entry.id   AF-A0A6B2LVU6-F1
#
_cell.length_a   1.000
_cell.length_b   1.000
_cell.length_c   1.000
_cell.angle_alpha   90.00
_cell.angle_beta   90.00
_cell.angle_gamma   90.00
#
_symmetry.space_group_name_H-M   'P 1'
#
loop_
_entity.id
_entity.type
_entity.pdbx_description
1 polymer ?
#
loop_
_entity_poly.entity_id
_entity_poly.type
_entity_poly.pdbx_seq_one_letter_code
_entity_poly.pdbx_strand_id
1 'polypeptide(L)' 'MVRSNQLCIDGYQQIFGAKLATIWGAPNFMGRCGNVATIFEIADNLDKNFNTFHAAPSYERLDVPLVATKPVPDYFV' A
#
# COMPACT_ATOMS: atom_id res chain seq x y z
N MET A 1 4.73 -1.53 17.06
CA MET A 1 3.34 -1.13 16.74
C MET A 1 3.20 -1.08 15.23
N VAL A 2 2.06 -1.52 14.69
CA VAL A 2 1.76 -1.45 13.25
C VAL A 2 0.46 -0.69 13.09
N ARG A 3 0.42 0.24 12.14
CA ARG A 3 -0.77 1.03 11.81
C ARG A 3 -0.96 1.10 10.29
N SER A 4 -2.10 1.62 9.89
CA SER A 4 -2.37 2.01 8.51
C SER A 4 -2.73 3.51 8.45
N ASN A 5 -3.57 3.90 7.48
CA ASN A 5 -4.19 5.23 7.34
C ASN A 5 -3.31 6.37 6.80
N GLN A 6 -2.06 6.11 6.45
CA GLN A 6 -1.26 7.03 5.63
C GLN A 6 -0.75 6.25 4.42
N LEU A 7 -0.88 6.84 3.24
CA LEU A 7 -0.37 6.22 2.02
C LEU A 7 1.15 6.12 2.10
N CYS A 8 1.68 4.92 1.85
CA CYS A 8 3.10 4.66 1.67
C CYS A 8 3.32 4.22 0.23
N ILE A 9 4.13 4.95 -0.54
CA ILE A 9 4.38 4.64 -1.95
C ILE A 9 4.98 3.23 -2.11
N ASP A 10 5.89 2.85 -1.21
CA ASP A 10 6.53 1.52 -1.22
C ASP A 10 5.71 0.45 -0.48
N GLY A 11 4.44 0.74 -0.15
CA GLY A 11 3.52 -0.16 0.54
C GLY A 11 3.69 -0.21 2.05
N TYR A 12 4.86 0.13 2.58
CA TYR A 12 5.07 0.32 4.02
C TYR A 12 6.17 1.33 4.31
N GLN A 13 6.22 1.83 5.55
CA GLN A 13 7.32 2.66 6.05
C GLN A 13 7.58 2.36 7.51
N GLN A 14 8.84 2.19 7.89
CA GLN A 14 9.27 2.08 9.27
C GLN A 14 9.83 3.40 9.77
N ILE A 15 9.33 3.87 10.90
CA ILE A 15 9.75 5.12 11.54
C ILE A 15 10.09 4.89 13.02
N PHE A 16 10.78 5.85 13.62
CA PHE A 16 11.23 5.80 15.02
C PHE A 16 12.09 4.56 15.34
N GLY A 17 13.01 4.20 14.44
CA GLY A 17 13.88 3.02 14.62
C GLY A 17 13.08 1.71 14.67
N ALA A 18 12.19 1.52 13.68
CA ALA A 18 11.32 0.35 13.55
C ALA A 18 10.34 0.10 14.72
N LYS A 19 10.15 1.07 15.61
CA LYS A 19 9.14 0.97 16.70
C LYS A 19 7.71 1.12 16.19
N LEU A 20 7.53 1.87 15.09
CA LEU A 20 6.27 2.07 14.41
C LEU A 20 6.42 1.77 12.92
N ALA A 21 5.59 0.87 12.41
CA ALA A 21 5.44 0.63 10.99
C ALA A 21 4.07 1.13 10.51
N THR A 22 4.05 1.81 9.37
CA THR A 22 2.85 2.10 8.60
C THR A 22 2.77 1.12 7.45
N ILE A 23 1.63 0.49 7.23
CA ILE A 23 1.39 -0.41 6.11
C ILE A 23 0.22 0.07 5.27
N TRP A 24 0.22 -0.32 4.00
CA TRP A 24 -0.82 0.02 3.04
C TRP A 24 -1.22 -1.21 2.23
N GLY A 25 -2.47 -1.64 2.33
CA GLY A 25 -2.94 -2.90 1.71
C GLY A 25 -3.52 -2.77 0.31
N ALA A 26 -3.62 -1.56 -0.26
CA ALA A 26 -4.30 -1.33 -1.54
C ALA A 26 -3.35 -0.82 -2.64
N PRO A 27 -2.94 -1.66 -3.60
CA PRO A 27 -1.96 -1.25 -4.60
C PRO A 27 -2.61 -0.33 -5.64
N ASN A 28 -1.82 0.58 -6.20
CA ASN A 28 -2.28 1.63 -7.10
C ASN A 28 -3.58 2.27 -6.62
N PHE A 29 -3.55 2.86 -5.41
CA PHE A 29 -4.72 3.37 -4.74
C PHE A 29 -5.49 4.35 -5.63
N MET A 30 -6.81 4.12 -5.71
CA MET A 30 -7.74 4.80 -6.62
C MET A 30 -7.37 4.74 -8.11
N GLY A 31 -6.48 3.82 -8.51
CA GLY A 31 -5.98 3.71 -9.88
C GLY A 31 -5.02 4.82 -10.29
N ARG A 32 -4.47 5.60 -9.35
CA ARG A 32 -3.74 6.84 -9.63
C ARG A 32 -2.38 6.97 -8.96
N CYS A 33 -2.25 6.42 -7.75
CA CYS A 33 -1.10 6.74 -6.91
C CYS A 33 0.14 5.93 -7.28
N GLY A 34 0.01 4.86 -8.07
CA GLY A 34 1.13 4.01 -8.47
C GLY A 34 1.83 3.29 -7.31
N ASN A 35 1.29 3.37 -6.10
CA ASN A 35 1.89 2.78 -4.91
C ASN A 35 1.84 1.25 -4.94
N VAL A 36 2.80 0.64 -4.25
CA VAL A 36 2.83 -0.77 -3.89
C VAL A 36 1.93 -0.99 -2.68
N ALA A 37 1.44 -2.22 -2.50
CA ALA A 37 0.76 -2.63 -1.28
C ALA A 37 1.58 -3.64 -0.50
N THR A 38 1.24 -3.86 0.76
CA THR A 38 1.97 -4.74 1.66
C THR A 38 1.04 -5.52 2.56
N ILE A 39 1.35 -6.80 2.76
CA ILE A 39 0.82 -7.64 3.83
C ILE A 39 1.91 -7.74 4.89
N PHE A 40 1.58 -7.40 6.15
CA PHE A 40 2.50 -7.59 7.27
C PHE A 40 2.25 -8.93 7.93
N GLU A 41 3.21 -9.84 7.78
CA GLU A 41 3.14 -11.20 8.30
C GLU A 41 4.00 -11.32 9.57
N ILE A 42 3.47 -12.03 10.57
CA ILE A 42 4.18 -12.40 11.79
C ILE A 42 4.13 -13.93 11.87
N ALA A 43 5.30 -14.56 11.79
CA ALA A 43 5.41 -16.02 11.93
C ALA A 43 5.33 -16.45 13.41
N ASP A 44 5.18 -17.76 13.66
CA ASP A 44 5.06 -18.32 15.01
C ASP A 44 6.30 -18.04 15.89
N ASN A 45 7.48 -17.91 15.27
CA ASN A 45 8.72 -17.53 15.94
C ASN A 45 8.86 -16.00 16.15
N LEU A 46 7.82 -15.23 15.85
CA LEU A 46 7.75 -13.76 15.89
C LEU A 46 8.60 -13.04 14.85
N ASP A 47 9.08 -13.74 13.82
CA ASP A 47 9.71 -13.10 12.66
C ASP A 47 8.69 -12.27 11.89
N LYS A 48 9.14 -11.12 11.40
CA LYS A 48 8.29 -10.10 10.79
C LYS A 48 8.66 -9.92 9.33
N ASN A 49 7.71 -10.15 8.43
CA ASN A 49 7.89 -9.99 7.01
C ASN A 49 6.92 -8.95 6.43
N PHE A 50 7.44 -8.09 5.56
CA PHE A 50 6.65 -7.11 4.81
C PHE A 50 6.53 -7.61 3.37
N ASN A 51 5.46 -8.33 3.08
CA ASN A 51 5.24 -8.94 1.77
C ASN A 51 4.60 -7.91 0.83
N THR A 52 5.38 -7.34 -0.08
CA THR A 52 4.92 -6.32 -1.03
C THR A 52 4.30 -6.92 -2.29
N PHE A 53 3.26 -6.28 -2.84
CA PHE A 53 2.61 -6.70 -4.08
C PHE A 53 2.08 -5.51 -4.89
N HIS A 54 1.98 -5.70 -6.22
CA HIS A 54 1.48 -4.69 -7.17
C HIS A 54 0.00 -4.90 -7.51
N ALA A 55 -0.58 -3.91 -8.19
CA ALA A 55 -1.94 -4.02 -8.69
C ALA A 55 -2.02 -5.12 -9.76
N ALA A 56 -3.13 -5.86 -9.76
CA ALA A 56 -3.38 -6.85 -10.79
C ALA A 56 -3.37 -6.22 -12.19
N PRO A 57 -2.92 -6.95 -13.22
CA PRO A 57 -2.93 -6.48 -14.60
C PRO A 57 -4.32 -5.98 -15.03
N SER A 58 -4.35 -5.04 -15.98
CA SER A 58 -5.62 -4.45 -16.46
C SER A 58 -6.60 -5.47 -17.02
N TYR A 59 -6.13 -6.54 -17.65
CA TYR A 59 -6.99 -7.56 -18.26
C TYR A 59 -7.71 -8.45 -17.24
N GLU A 60 -7.29 -8.44 -15.97
CA GLU A 60 -7.94 -9.15 -14.86
C GLU A 60 -8.86 -8.23 -14.04
N ARG A 61 -8.85 -6.92 -14.32
CA ARG A 61 -9.74 -5.96 -13.65
C ARG A 61 -11.10 -6.04 -14.33
N LEU A 62 -12.12 -6.49 -13.58
CA LEU A 62 -13.53 -6.29 -13.96
C LEU A 62 -13.69 -4.81 -14.34
N ASP A 63 -14.08 -4.53 -15.58
CA ASP A 63 -14.07 -3.20 -16.21
C ASP A 63 -14.83 -2.14 -15.41
N VAL A 64 -14.18 -1.56 -14.39
CA VAL A 64 -14.62 -0.31 -13.78
C VAL A 64 -13.99 0.79 -14.63
N PRO A 65 -14.77 1.65 -15.30
CA PRO A 65 -14.21 2.75 -16.06
C PRO A 65 -13.43 3.63 -15.08
N LEU A 66 -12.11 3.55 -15.14
CA LEU A 66 -11.23 4.46 -14.43
C LEU A 66 -11.39 5.82 -15.08
N VAL A 67 -12.37 6.60 -14.64
CA VAL A 67 -12.40 8.04 -14.94
C VAL A 67 -11.28 8.67 -14.10
N ALA A 68 -10.06 8.52 -14.61
CA ALA A 68 -8.83 9.08 -14.11
C ALA A 68 -8.70 10.50 -14.65
N THR A 69 -9.49 11.43 -14.12
CA THR A 69 -9.42 12.84 -14.51
C THR A 69 -9.11 13.79 -13.36
N LYS A 70 -8.98 13.29 -12.12
CA LYS A 70 -8.65 14.13 -10.97
C LYS A 70 -7.23 13.82 -10.46
N PRO A 71 -6.39 14.84 -10.24
CA PRO A 71 -5.04 14.66 -9.69
C PRO A 71 -5.08 13.95 -8.35
N VAL A 72 -3.98 13.30 -7.98
CA VAL A 72 -3.81 12.73 -6.62
C VAL A 72 -3.91 13.89 -5.63
N PRO A 73 -4.84 13.84 -4.65
CA PRO A 73 -4.95 14.90 -3.66
C PRO A 73 -3.67 15.13 -2.84
N ASP A 74 -3.36 16.38 -2.52
CA ASP A 74 -2.12 16.76 -1.84
C ASP A 74 -1.97 16.17 -0.43
N TYR A 75 -3.06 15.74 0.22
CA TYR A 75 -2.98 15.09 1.53
C TYR A 75 -2.43 13.65 1.48
N PHE A 76 -2.22 13.10 0.28
CA PHE A 76 -1.47 11.86 0.09
C PHE A 76 0.04 12.10 -0.06
N VAL A 77 0.48 13.36 -0.17
CA VAL A 77 1.88 13.79 -0.33
C VAL A 77 2.44 14.25 1.02
#